data_AF-A0A538PIK5-F1
#
_entry.id   AF-A0A538PIK5-F1
#
_cell.length_a   1.000
_cell.length_b   1.000
_cell.length_c   1.000
_cell.angle_alpha   90.00
_cell.angle_beta   90.00
_cell.angle_gamma   90.00
#
_symmetry.space_group_name_H-M   'P 1'
#
loop_
_entity.id
_entity.type
_entity.pdbx_description
1 polymer ?
#
loop_
_entity_poly.entity_id
_entity_poly.type
_entity_poly.pdbx_seq_one_letter_code
_entity_poly.pdbx_strand_id
1 'polypeptide(L)'
;MTAATELYLEKKVAQLCTYHRCKCAPAEGAQLCPRHLRKQRKRDARYKARLRARRRHAGQCAFCPAKSKTYRCMACVIKAGFAPRKSVQSSVDKSARIAARTVMHGDGRTRYHGQARRGQQSRAQLDEQDLADAIARLQRAKDGLAAARSPEAQLLPRIQREDAERAALAQLELAGRFLDDVGERNSRLNGPVRIPASGRR
;
A
#
# COMPACT_ATOMS: atom_id res chain seq x y z
N MET A 1 3.52 36.60 6.28
CA MET A 1 3.75 35.45 5.38
C MET A 1 4.91 35.80 4.45
N THR A 2 5.65 34.84 3.89
CA THR A 2 6.76 35.19 2.97
C THR A 2 6.24 35.33 1.54
N ALA A 3 6.85 36.21 0.73
CA ALA A 3 6.46 36.42 -0.68
C ALA A 3 6.44 35.13 -1.51
N ALA A 4 7.26 34.13 -1.15
CA ALA A 4 7.25 32.82 -1.79
C ALA A 4 5.99 31.99 -1.48
N THR A 5 5.42 32.16 -0.29
CA THR A 5 4.19 31.47 0.14
C THR A 5 2.96 32.08 -0.55
N GLU A 6 2.92 33.40 -0.70
CA GLU A 6 1.83 34.12 -1.39
C GLU A 6 1.77 33.73 -2.88
N LEU A 7 2.91 33.77 -3.57
CA LEU A 7 3.01 33.35 -4.97
C LEU A 7 2.59 31.88 -5.20
N TYR A 8 2.85 31.00 -4.23
CA TYR A 8 2.43 29.60 -4.30
C TYR A 8 0.89 29.47 -4.21
N LEU A 9 0.27 30.19 -3.28
CA LEU A 9 -1.17 30.16 -3.07
C LEU A 9 -1.92 30.74 -4.28
N GLU A 10 -1.46 31.88 -4.81
CA GLU A 10 -2.02 32.50 -6.02
C GLU A 10 -2.01 31.52 -7.20
N LYS A 11 -0.88 30.84 -7.44
CA LYS A 11 -0.77 29.85 -8.51
C LYS A 11 -1.68 28.65 -8.30
N LYS A 12 -1.85 28.21 -7.05
CA LYS A 12 -2.74 27.09 -6.71
C LYS A 12 -4.20 27.46 -6.99
N VAL A 13 -4.62 28.67 -6.62
CA VAL A 13 -5.97 29.19 -6.91
C VAL A 13 -6.17 29.34 -8.43
N ALA A 14 -5.19 29.89 -9.13
CA ALA A 14 -5.22 30.07 -10.58
C ALA A 14 -5.09 28.77 -11.39
N GLN A 15 -5.03 27.59 -10.73
CA GLN A 15 -4.81 26.28 -11.37
C GLN A 15 -3.58 26.29 -12.30
N LEU A 16 -2.48 26.87 -11.82
CA LEU A 16 -1.20 26.92 -12.50
C LEU A 16 -0.18 26.02 -11.82
N CYS A 17 0.87 25.67 -12.57
CA CYS A 17 2.02 24.98 -12.03
C CYS A 17 2.68 25.82 -10.92
N THR A 18 2.77 25.21 -9.74
CA THR A 18 3.37 25.80 -8.53
C THR A 18 4.89 25.96 -8.61
N TYR A 19 5.55 25.45 -9.67
CA TYR A 19 6.98 25.66 -9.87
C TYR A 19 7.29 27.14 -10.09
N HIS A 20 8.40 27.60 -9.53
CA HIS A 20 8.83 28.99 -9.62
C HIS A 20 8.83 29.50 -11.08
N ARG A 21 8.17 30.64 -11.31
CA ARG A 21 8.00 31.30 -12.63
C ARG A 21 7.38 30.44 -13.75
N CYS A 22 6.83 29.27 -13.47
CA CYS A 22 6.08 28.50 -14.46
C CYS A 22 4.63 29.03 -14.57
N LYS A 23 4.15 29.20 -15.81
CA LYS A 23 2.77 29.62 -16.13
C LYS A 23 1.95 28.50 -16.80
N CYS A 24 2.47 27.28 -16.88
CA CYS A 24 1.78 26.16 -17.53
C CYS A 24 0.72 25.58 -16.60
N ALA A 25 -0.32 24.98 -17.18
CA ALA A 25 -1.31 24.20 -16.45
C ALA A 25 -0.67 22.98 -15.73
N PRO A 26 -1.16 22.60 -14.55
CA PRO A 26 -0.75 21.40 -13.84
C PRO A 26 -1.15 20.12 -14.61
N ALA A 27 -0.45 19.03 -14.33
CA ALA A 27 -0.91 17.70 -14.74
C ALA A 27 -2.13 17.28 -13.88
N GLU A 28 -2.98 16.41 -14.43
CA GLU A 28 -4.14 15.88 -13.72
C GLU A 28 -3.73 15.26 -12.36
N GLY A 29 -4.36 15.74 -11.28
CA GLY A 29 -4.08 15.28 -9.91
C GLY A 29 -2.72 15.70 -9.34
N ALA A 30 -2.00 16.65 -9.95
CA ALA A 30 -0.71 17.13 -9.48
C ALA A 30 -0.67 18.66 -9.37
N GLN A 31 0.25 19.19 -8.54
CA GLN A 31 0.47 20.65 -8.41
C GLN A 31 1.46 21.21 -9.44
N LEU A 32 2.05 20.34 -10.27
CA LEU A 32 3.09 20.67 -11.23
C LEU A 32 2.65 20.31 -12.64
N CYS A 33 3.10 21.08 -13.63
CA CYS A 33 2.91 20.74 -15.03
C CYS A 33 3.69 19.45 -15.40
N PRO A 34 3.32 18.75 -16.49
CA PRO A 34 3.96 17.50 -16.88
C PRO A 34 5.49 17.57 -16.97
N ARG A 35 6.04 18.69 -17.47
CA ARG A 35 7.49 18.91 -17.60
C ARG A 35 8.17 18.96 -16.23
N HIS A 36 7.65 19.76 -15.30
CA HIS A 36 8.23 19.89 -13.97
C HIS A 36 8.02 18.65 -13.12
N LEU A 37 6.88 17.97 -13.28
CA LEU A 37 6.62 16.68 -12.62
C LEU A 37 7.62 15.60 -13.08
N ARG A 38 7.88 15.47 -14.39
CA ARG A 38 8.92 14.55 -14.91
C ARG A 38 10.30 14.90 -14.37
N LYS A 39 10.67 16.20 -14.35
CA LYS A 39 11.95 16.66 -13.81
C LYS A 39 12.09 16.35 -12.31
N GLN A 40 11.04 16.55 -11.52
CA GLN A 40 11.01 16.20 -10.10
C GLN A 40 11.17 14.69 -9.91
N ARG A 41 10.35 13.87 -10.60
CA ARG A 41 10.44 12.40 -10.54
C ARG A 41 11.85 11.89 -10.87
N LYS A 42 12.51 12.46 -11.90
CA LYS A 42 13.90 12.11 -12.26
C LYS A 42 14.90 12.48 -11.16
N ARG A 43 14.74 13.65 -10.51
CA ARG A 43 15.57 14.05 -9.37
C ARG A 43 15.36 13.14 -8.17
N ASP A 44 14.11 12.84 -7.82
CA ASP A 44 13.77 11.96 -6.70
C ASP A 44 14.28 10.54 -6.92
N ALA A 45 14.18 10.02 -8.15
CA ALA A 45 14.74 8.72 -8.52
C ALA A 45 16.27 8.69 -8.34
N ARG A 46 16.98 9.72 -8.83
CA ARG A 46 18.43 9.85 -8.64
C ARG A 46 18.82 9.95 -7.18
N TYR A 47 18.11 10.76 -6.39
CA TYR A 47 18.32 10.90 -4.96
C TYR A 47 18.13 9.56 -4.23
N LYS A 48 17.01 8.86 -4.49
CA LYS A 48 16.73 7.54 -3.91
C LYS A 48 17.78 6.50 -4.31
N ALA A 49 18.27 6.53 -5.56
CA ALA A 49 19.34 5.64 -6.01
C ALA A 49 20.65 5.90 -5.25
N ARG A 50 21.07 7.16 -5.12
CA ARG A 50 22.24 7.55 -4.33
C ARG A 50 22.11 7.16 -2.86
N LEU A 51 20.94 7.39 -2.26
CA LEU A 51 20.66 6.99 -0.88
C LEU A 51 20.80 5.47 -0.70
N ARG A 52 20.24 4.66 -1.61
CA ARG A 52 20.39 3.20 -1.56
C ARG A 52 21.83 2.74 -1.75
N ALA A 53 22.58 3.37 -2.65
CA ALA A 53 24.00 3.07 -2.83
C ALA A 53 24.79 3.38 -1.55
N ARG A 54 24.59 4.57 -0.97
CA ARG A 54 25.21 4.95 0.32
C ARG A 54 24.88 3.94 1.43
N ARG A 55 23.62 3.54 1.55
CA ARG A 55 23.18 2.54 2.53
C ARG A 55 23.83 1.17 2.28
N ARG A 56 23.94 0.74 1.01
CA ARG A 56 24.63 -0.50 0.65
C ARG A 56 26.10 -0.47 1.09
N HIS A 57 26.83 0.61 0.80
CA HIS A 57 28.21 0.77 1.26
C HIS A 57 28.33 0.79 2.79
N ALA A 58 27.32 1.31 3.49
CA ALA A 58 27.28 1.33 4.95
C ALA A 58 26.78 0.00 5.59
N GLY A 59 26.51 -1.05 4.80
CA GLY A 59 25.92 -2.30 5.31
C GLY A 59 24.53 -2.10 5.96
N GLN A 60 23.74 -1.17 5.42
CA GLN A 60 22.41 -0.82 5.90
C GLN A 60 21.31 -1.32 4.95
N CYS A 61 20.12 -1.50 5.51
CA CYS A 61 18.91 -1.81 4.76
C CYS A 61 18.63 -0.75 3.69
N ALA A 62 18.17 -1.15 2.50
CA ALA A 62 17.83 -0.20 1.44
C ALA A 62 16.69 0.78 1.81
N PHE A 63 15.82 0.41 2.76
CA PHE A 63 14.58 1.13 3.07
C PHE A 63 14.61 1.86 4.42
N CYS A 64 15.33 1.36 5.41
CA CYS A 64 15.50 1.99 6.72
C CYS A 64 17.00 2.10 7.09
N PRO A 65 17.38 2.89 8.10
CA PRO A 65 18.79 3.05 8.48
C PRO A 65 19.37 1.86 9.27
N ALA A 66 18.60 0.80 9.53
CA ALA A 66 19.08 -0.36 10.29
C ALA A 66 20.21 -1.10 9.55
N LYS A 67 21.21 -1.60 10.29
CA LYS A 67 22.24 -2.47 9.75
C LYS A 67 21.62 -3.78 9.23
N SER A 68 22.08 -4.24 8.08
CA SER A 68 21.62 -5.49 7.47
C SER A 68 22.74 -6.10 6.64
N LYS A 69 22.93 -7.42 6.77
CA LYS A 69 23.85 -8.19 5.92
C LYS A 69 23.31 -8.39 4.49
N THR A 70 22.02 -8.14 4.28
CA THR A 70 21.33 -8.33 2.99
C THR A 70 20.75 -6.99 2.50
N TYR A 71 20.04 -7.01 1.36
CA TYR A 71 19.42 -5.80 0.79
C TYR A 71 18.35 -5.17 1.71
N ARG A 72 17.73 -5.96 2.61
CA ARG A 72 16.66 -5.50 3.51
C ARG A 72 16.84 -6.10 4.91
N CYS A 73 16.63 -5.29 5.95
CA CYS A 73 16.52 -5.84 7.30
C CYS A 73 15.24 -6.69 7.43
N MET A 74 15.22 -7.58 8.41
CA MET A 74 14.12 -8.52 8.65
C MET A 74 12.78 -7.80 8.85
N ALA A 75 12.76 -6.71 9.60
CA ALA A 75 11.55 -5.89 9.77
C ALA A 75 10.99 -5.34 8.44
N CYS A 76 11.86 -4.85 7.54
CA CYS A 76 11.43 -4.38 6.22
C CYS A 76 11.01 -5.51 5.29
N VAL A 77 11.59 -6.71 5.44
CA VAL A 77 11.17 -7.92 4.72
C VAL A 77 9.74 -8.31 5.13
N ILE A 78 9.45 -8.33 6.44
CA ILE A 78 8.13 -8.65 7.00
C ILE A 78 7.09 -7.62 6.55
N LYS A 79 7.37 -6.31 6.72
CA LYS A 79 6.44 -5.22 6.31
C LYS A 79 6.08 -5.31 4.83
N ALA A 80 7.04 -5.69 4.00
CA ALA A 80 6.84 -5.80 2.56
C ALA A 80 6.27 -7.16 2.12
N GLY A 81 6.01 -8.09 3.05
CA GLY A 81 5.42 -9.41 2.78
C GLY A 81 6.36 -10.39 2.09
N PHE A 82 7.68 -10.18 2.20
CA PHE A 82 8.70 -11.06 1.62
C PHE A 82 9.33 -12.01 2.66
N ALA A 83 8.71 -12.16 3.83
CA ALA A 83 9.21 -13.08 4.86
C ALA A 83 9.31 -14.50 4.25
N PRO A 84 10.46 -15.18 4.41
CA PRO A 84 10.65 -16.51 3.82
C PRO A 84 9.58 -17.46 4.35
N ARG A 85 8.79 -18.02 3.44
CA ARG A 85 7.76 -19.01 3.74
C ARG A 85 8.41 -20.39 3.77
N LYS A 86 8.12 -21.20 4.79
CA LYS A 86 8.38 -22.64 4.71
C LYS A 86 7.50 -23.19 3.58
N SER A 87 8.13 -23.51 2.45
CA SER A 87 7.59 -24.30 1.33
C SER A 87 6.24 -23.86 0.74
N VAL A 88 6.18 -22.68 0.11
CA VAL A 88 5.16 -22.43 -0.93
C VAL A 88 5.85 -21.85 -2.16
N GLN A 89 6.13 -22.69 -3.15
CA GLN A 89 6.36 -22.23 -4.51
C GLN A 89 5.03 -21.65 -5.02
N SER A 90 4.77 -20.37 -4.76
CA SER A 90 3.63 -19.72 -5.39
C SER A 90 4.06 -19.32 -6.81
N SER A 91 3.98 -20.26 -7.76
CA SER A 91 3.92 -19.94 -9.18
C SER A 91 2.52 -19.41 -9.49
N VAL A 92 2.14 -18.29 -8.88
CA VAL A 92 0.95 -17.58 -9.31
C VAL A 92 1.33 -16.85 -10.58
N ASP A 93 1.01 -17.48 -11.71
CA ASP A 93 1.25 -16.95 -13.04
C ASP A 93 0.37 -15.71 -13.24
N LYS A 94 0.90 -14.58 -12.80
CA LYS A 94 0.24 -13.27 -12.79
C LYS A 94 -0.25 -12.91 -14.20
N SER A 95 0.48 -13.39 -15.20
CA SER A 95 0.22 -13.30 -16.64
C SER A 95 -1.11 -13.96 -17.01
N ALA A 96 -1.34 -15.20 -16.57
CA ALA A 96 -2.56 -15.96 -16.85
C ALA A 96 -3.79 -15.30 -16.20
N ARG A 97 -3.66 -14.80 -14.97
CA ARG A 97 -4.76 -14.09 -14.27
C ARG A 97 -5.12 -12.75 -14.91
N ILE A 98 -4.13 -12.06 -15.49
CA ILE A 98 -4.36 -10.82 -16.24
C ILE A 98 -5.01 -11.16 -17.57
N ALA A 99 -4.52 -12.17 -18.30
CA ALA A 99 -5.08 -12.62 -19.56
C ALA A 99 -6.56 -13.03 -19.43
N ALA A 100 -6.91 -13.81 -18.40
CA ALA A 100 -8.31 -14.19 -18.11
C ALA A 100 -9.25 -13.00 -17.83
N ARG A 101 -8.70 -11.84 -17.44
CA ARG A 101 -9.46 -10.60 -17.18
C ARG A 101 -9.39 -9.59 -18.33
N THR A 102 -8.71 -9.93 -19.42
CA THR A 102 -8.54 -9.07 -20.58
C THR A 102 -9.39 -9.64 -21.71
N VAL A 103 -10.43 -8.91 -22.13
CA VAL A 103 -11.33 -9.33 -23.21
C VAL A 103 -11.03 -8.48 -24.44
N MET A 104 -11.08 -9.10 -25.62
CA MET A 104 -11.09 -8.38 -26.90
C MET A 104 -12.50 -7.87 -27.18
N HIS A 105 -12.64 -6.54 -27.29
CA HIS A 105 -13.90 -5.94 -27.69
C HIS A 105 -14.03 -5.88 -29.21
N GLY A 106 -15.25 -5.66 -29.71
CA GLY A 106 -15.55 -5.60 -31.15
C GLY A 106 -14.82 -4.50 -31.93
N ASP A 107 -14.11 -3.58 -31.26
CA ASP A 107 -13.22 -2.58 -31.86
C ASP A 107 -11.77 -3.09 -32.05
N GLY A 108 -11.52 -4.38 -31.79
CA GLY A 108 -10.20 -5.03 -31.94
C GLY A 108 -9.19 -4.66 -30.84
N ARG A 109 -9.59 -3.92 -29.81
CA ARG A 109 -8.71 -3.52 -28.70
C ARG A 109 -8.88 -4.45 -27.51
N THR A 110 -7.75 -4.90 -26.95
CA THR A 110 -7.71 -5.63 -25.68
C THR A 110 -7.85 -4.65 -24.52
N ARG A 111 -8.84 -4.85 -23.65
CA ARG A 111 -9.03 -4.01 -22.46
C ARG A 111 -9.10 -4.87 -21.21
N TYR A 112 -8.38 -4.44 -20.18
CA TYR A 112 -8.48 -5.05 -18.85
C TYR A 112 -9.79 -4.61 -18.20
N HIS A 113 -10.68 -5.55 -17.89
CA HIS A 113 -11.86 -5.24 -17.10
C HIS A 113 -11.43 -4.85 -15.68
N GLY A 114 -11.58 -3.57 -15.34
CA GLY A 114 -11.22 -3.03 -14.02
C GLY A 114 -11.01 -1.53 -13.96
N GLN A 115 -10.98 -0.81 -15.09
CA GLN A 115 -10.97 0.66 -15.11
C GLN A 115 -12.11 1.21 -15.94
N ALA A 116 -13.32 1.23 -15.39
CA ALA A 116 -14.38 2.07 -15.92
C ALA A 116 -15.34 2.52 -14.81
N ARG A 117 -15.42 3.85 -14.65
CA ARG A 117 -16.38 4.63 -13.85
C ARG A 117 -16.15 4.61 -12.33
N ARG A 118 -15.74 5.76 -11.78
CA ARG A 118 -15.72 6.03 -10.33
C ARG A 118 -17.16 6.15 -9.82
N GLY A 119 -17.88 5.03 -9.77
CA GLY A 119 -18.95 4.82 -8.80
C GLY A 119 -18.32 4.18 -7.56
N GLN A 120 -18.86 4.44 -6.38
CA GLN A 120 -18.48 3.70 -5.19
C GLN A 120 -18.72 2.21 -5.45
N GLN A 121 -17.73 1.35 -5.15
CA GLN A 121 -17.88 -0.10 -5.28
C GLN A 121 -19.07 -0.58 -4.44
N SER A 122 -19.74 -1.64 -4.89
CA SER A 122 -20.86 -2.17 -4.09
C SER A 122 -20.35 -2.65 -2.74
N ARG A 123 -21.19 -2.56 -1.71
CA ARG A 123 -20.81 -2.94 -0.35
C ARG A 123 -20.30 -4.38 -0.25
N ALA A 124 -20.94 -5.32 -0.95
CA ALA A 124 -20.48 -6.70 -1.00
C ALA A 124 -19.08 -6.85 -1.60
N GLN A 125 -18.74 -6.07 -2.64
CA GLN A 125 -17.41 -6.07 -3.24
C GLN A 125 -16.35 -5.41 -2.35
N LEU A 126 -16.73 -4.40 -1.58
CA LEU A 126 -15.85 -3.79 -0.57
C LEU A 126 -15.59 -4.75 0.58
N ASP A 127 -16.63 -5.43 1.07
CA ASP A 127 -16.50 -6.46 2.11
C ASP A 127 -15.59 -7.61 1.67
N GLU A 128 -15.76 -8.11 0.44
CA GLU A 128 -14.90 -9.16 -0.12
C GLU A 128 -13.44 -8.71 -0.25
N GLN A 129 -13.20 -7.47 -0.67
CA GLN A 129 -11.84 -6.90 -0.78
C GLN A 129 -11.17 -6.74 0.58
N ASP A 130 -11.88 -6.16 1.56
CA ASP A 130 -11.34 -5.94 2.89
C ASP A 130 -11.10 -7.26 3.63
N LEU A 131 -11.97 -8.26 3.46
CA LEU A 131 -11.73 -9.61 3.97
C LEU A 131 -10.51 -10.28 3.31
N ALA A 132 -10.37 -10.16 1.98
CA ALA A 132 -9.21 -10.69 1.27
C ALA A 132 -7.91 -10.01 1.74
N ASP A 133 -7.92 -8.69 1.95
CA ASP A 133 -6.80 -7.93 2.46
C ASP A 133 -6.50 -8.29 3.92
N ALA A 134 -7.51 -8.46 4.78
CA ALA A 134 -7.37 -8.93 6.15
C ALA A 134 -6.68 -10.30 6.21
N ILE A 135 -7.13 -11.27 5.39
CA ILE A 135 -6.51 -12.59 5.29
C ILE A 135 -5.05 -12.47 4.84
N ALA A 136 -4.76 -11.64 3.84
CA ALA A 136 -3.40 -11.43 3.36
C ALA A 136 -2.49 -10.82 4.46
N ARG A 137 -3.02 -9.94 5.31
CA ARG A 137 -2.32 -9.35 6.46
C ARG A 137 -2.08 -10.37 7.56
N LEU A 138 -3.08 -11.18 7.92
CA LEU A 138 -2.94 -12.27 8.88
C LEU A 138 -1.88 -13.28 8.43
N GLN A 139 -1.88 -13.64 7.15
CA GLN A 139 -0.86 -14.54 6.61
C GLN A 139 0.54 -13.93 6.72
N ARG A 140 0.71 -12.63 6.41
CA ARG A 140 2.00 -11.93 6.59
C ARG A 140 2.42 -11.84 8.05
N ALA A 141 1.47 -11.65 8.97
CA ALA A 141 1.74 -11.65 10.40
C ALA A 141 2.25 -13.02 10.86
N LYS A 142 1.58 -14.09 10.44
CA LYS A 142 2.00 -15.48 10.71
C LYS A 142 3.41 -15.75 10.18
N ASP A 143 3.65 -15.46 8.90
CA ASP A 143 4.97 -15.63 8.27
C ASP A 143 6.03 -14.77 8.97
N GLY A 144 5.68 -13.54 9.35
CA GLY A 144 6.57 -12.59 10.02
C GLY A 144 6.95 -13.01 11.44
N LEU A 145 6.00 -13.52 12.23
CA LEU A 145 6.25 -14.07 13.57
C LEU A 145 7.13 -15.32 13.49
N ALA A 146 6.88 -16.21 12.52
CA ALA A 146 7.72 -17.36 12.29
C ALA A 146 9.15 -16.95 11.92
N ALA A 147 9.31 -15.94 11.05
CA ALA A 147 10.62 -15.40 10.69
C ALA A 147 11.32 -14.74 11.89
N ALA A 148 10.61 -13.95 12.69
CA ALA A 148 11.16 -13.29 13.88
C ALA A 148 11.61 -14.29 14.96
N ARG A 149 11.02 -15.49 15.01
CA ARG A 149 11.39 -16.58 15.92
C ARG A 149 12.43 -17.55 15.34
N SER A 150 12.85 -17.36 14.10
CA SER A 150 13.81 -18.25 13.44
C SER A 150 15.20 -18.20 14.09
N PRO A 151 16.03 -19.27 13.98
CA PRO A 151 17.41 -19.26 14.48
C PRO A 151 18.23 -18.10 13.91
N GLU A 152 18.00 -17.75 12.63
CA GLU A 152 18.64 -16.62 11.96
C GLU A 152 18.28 -15.27 12.62
N ALA A 153 17.03 -15.11 13.04
CA ALA A 153 16.59 -13.93 13.76
C ALA A 153 17.20 -13.87 15.17
N GLN A 154 17.43 -15.01 15.82
CA GLN A 154 18.05 -15.04 17.15
C GLN A 154 19.48 -14.51 17.16
N LEU A 155 20.18 -14.60 16.02
CA LEU A 155 21.52 -14.04 15.82
C LEU A 155 21.53 -12.51 15.61
N LEU A 156 20.36 -11.87 15.49
CA LEU A 156 20.27 -10.43 15.33
C LEU A 156 20.39 -9.69 16.68
N PRO A 157 20.88 -8.44 16.69
CA PRO A 157 20.84 -7.60 17.88
C PRO A 157 19.43 -7.44 18.44
N ARG A 158 19.29 -7.36 19.77
CA ARG A 158 18.00 -7.28 20.48
C ARG A 158 17.02 -6.29 19.85
N ILE A 159 17.45 -5.06 19.58
CA ILE A 159 16.62 -4.00 18.97
C ILE A 159 16.08 -4.43 17.59
N GLN A 160 16.88 -5.13 16.79
CA GLN A 160 16.44 -5.59 15.46
C GLN A 160 15.43 -6.76 15.54
N ARG A 161 15.54 -7.60 16.58
CA ARG A 161 14.56 -8.66 16.85
C ARG A 161 13.23 -8.06 17.28
N GLU A 162 13.25 -7.13 18.23
CA GLU A 162 12.06 -6.39 18.67
C GLU A 162 11.40 -5.63 17.51
N ASP A 163 12.19 -5.01 16.62
CA ASP A 163 11.66 -4.36 15.41
C ASP A 163 11.02 -5.35 14.43
N ALA A 164 11.55 -6.57 14.31
CA ALA A 164 10.99 -7.62 13.46
C ALA A 164 9.66 -8.15 14.03
N GLU A 165 9.59 -8.38 15.34
CA GLU A 165 8.36 -8.78 16.04
C GLU A 165 7.30 -7.69 15.95
N ARG A 166 7.65 -6.43 16.24
CA ARG A 166 6.75 -5.28 16.10
C ARG A 166 6.24 -5.14 14.66
N ALA A 167 7.08 -5.39 13.67
CA ALA A 167 6.67 -5.37 12.26
C ALA A 167 5.64 -6.46 11.93
N ALA A 168 5.75 -7.64 12.55
CA ALA A 168 4.78 -8.72 12.37
C ALA A 168 3.46 -8.40 13.10
N LEU A 169 3.52 -7.90 14.34
CA LEU A 169 2.33 -7.48 15.11
C LEU A 169 1.58 -6.34 14.41
N ALA A 170 2.30 -5.37 13.82
CA ALA A 170 1.67 -4.31 13.03
C ALA A 170 0.88 -4.84 11.82
N GLN A 171 1.18 -6.04 11.29
CA GLN A 171 0.32 -6.65 10.27
C GLN A 171 -1.00 -7.16 10.87
N LEU A 172 -1.02 -7.64 12.13
CA LEU A 172 -2.26 -8.00 12.83
C LEU A 172 -3.13 -6.77 13.07
N GLU A 173 -2.55 -5.67 13.52
CA GLU A 173 -3.28 -4.41 13.72
C GLU A 173 -3.91 -3.92 12.41
N LEU A 174 -3.18 -4.00 11.29
CA LEU A 174 -3.73 -3.66 9.98
C LEU A 174 -4.85 -4.62 9.54
N ALA A 175 -4.75 -5.91 9.85
CA ALA A 175 -5.82 -6.87 9.59
C ALA A 175 -7.09 -6.51 10.40
N GLY A 176 -6.92 -6.16 11.68
CA GLY A 176 -8.00 -5.74 12.56
C GLY A 176 -8.80 -4.58 11.97
N ARG A 177 -8.12 -3.54 11.45
CA ARG A 177 -8.79 -2.40 10.81
C ARG A 177 -9.71 -2.79 9.65
N PHE A 178 -9.27 -3.71 8.78
CA PHE A 178 -10.13 -4.19 7.69
C PHE A 178 -11.35 -4.97 8.22
N LEU A 179 -11.18 -5.75 9.29
CA LEU A 179 -12.28 -6.46 9.93
C LEU A 179 -13.25 -5.49 10.63
N ASP A 180 -12.73 -4.44 11.26
CA ASP A 180 -13.51 -3.38 11.88
C ASP A 180 -14.32 -2.63 10.82
N ASP A 181 -13.74 -2.28 9.67
CA ASP A 181 -14.44 -1.62 8.56
C ASP A 181 -15.60 -2.49 8.04
N VAL A 182 -15.39 -3.80 7.88
CA VAL A 182 -16.46 -4.76 7.52
C VAL A 182 -17.53 -4.82 8.61
N GLY A 183 -17.11 -4.92 9.88
CA GLY A 183 -17.99 -4.94 11.04
C GLY A 183 -18.82 -3.67 11.18
N GLU A 184 -18.25 -2.49 10.95
CA GLU A 184 -18.94 -1.20 11.00
C GLU A 184 -19.98 -1.10 9.88
N ARG A 185 -19.60 -1.48 8.64
CA ARG A 185 -20.55 -1.50 7.52
C ARG A 185 -21.74 -2.41 7.82
N ASN A 186 -21.50 -3.56 8.46
CA ASN A 186 -22.51 -4.58 8.72
C ASN A 186 -23.30 -4.43 10.03
N SER A 187 -22.76 -3.75 11.04
CA SER A 187 -23.43 -3.48 12.31
C SER A 187 -24.55 -2.43 12.19
N ARG A 188 -24.47 -1.51 11.22
CA ARG A 188 -25.54 -0.53 10.94
C ARG A 188 -26.82 -1.14 10.35
N LEU A 189 -26.82 -2.43 9.99
CA LEU A 189 -28.03 -3.17 9.60
C LEU A 189 -28.74 -3.84 10.79
N ASN A 190 -28.08 -3.92 11.96
CA ASN A 190 -28.64 -4.46 13.19
C ASN A 190 -29.20 -3.34 14.08
N GLY A 191 -30.00 -2.43 13.49
CA GLY A 191 -31.01 -1.72 14.28
C GLY A 191 -31.91 -2.75 14.98
N PRO A 192 -32.52 -2.44 16.14
CA PRO A 192 -33.26 -3.41 16.91
C PRO A 192 -34.24 -4.15 16.00
N VAL A 193 -34.10 -5.47 15.93
CA VAL A 193 -35.04 -6.35 15.24
C VAL A 193 -36.41 -6.02 15.82
N ARG A 194 -37.25 -5.31 15.06
CA ARG A 194 -38.67 -5.20 15.38
C ARG A 194 -39.23 -6.60 15.15
N ILE A 195 -39.20 -7.41 16.21
CA ILE A 195 -40.00 -8.62 16.28
C ILE A 195 -41.44 -8.12 16.09
N PRO A 196 -42.12 -8.45 14.98
CA PRO A 196 -43.53 -8.10 14.85
C PRO A 196 -44.21 -8.73 16.07
N ALA A 197 -44.86 -7.90 16.88
CA ALA A 197 -45.70 -8.39 17.95
C ALA A 197 -46.71 -9.34 17.31
N SER A 198 -46.48 -10.64 17.45
CA SER A 198 -47.44 -11.65 17.07
C SER A 198 -48.71 -11.28 17.82
N GLY A 199 -49.76 -11.02 17.03
CA GLY A 199 -51.05 -10.61 17.55
C GLY A 199 -51.50 -11.57 18.62
N ARG A 200 -51.66 -11.07 19.85
CA ARG A 200 -52.65 -11.64 20.76
C ARG A 200 -54.01 -11.36 20.14
N ARG A 201 -54.63 -12.40 19.59
CA ARG A 201 -56.00 -12.83 19.87
C ARG A 201 -56.27 -14.12 19.11
#